data_AF-A0A7S2LAZ8-F1
#
_entry.id   AF-A0A7S2LAZ8-F1
#
_cell.length_a   1.000
_cell.length_b   1.000
_cell.length_c   1.000
_cell.angle_alpha   90.00
_cell.angle_beta   90.00
_cell.angle_gamma   90.00
#
_symmetry.space_group_name_H-M   'P 1'
#
loop_
_entity.id
_entity.type
_entity.pdbx_description
1 polymer ?
#
loop_
_entity_poly.entity_id
_entity_poly.type
_entity_poly.pdbx_seq_one_letter_code
_entity_poly.pdbx_strand_id
1 'polypeptide(L)'
;MADSNAKGAKRLGVKRRPYFPWIPVENYILPVLHLCIGLGNNVIDYFGHLVEWTLTKLSDEERGWKNRVVALDRELIQQKRDAVNEWKASTRGKQRTALMALRRNRAQTVGLLPNETEELAELDAEFTALGKARDELKSERKNLMEKIEKAHESRRKPPKEVTRTWYLLMERIYRDCGVKREDYHKRKFSGRPLKEIMRKSEKIFTEAKQMLREFKDDSIDGIDAKIDNVCDNMISLLSSWGKVFNTLYSKDPSQEDKAQFKIDLDTAVRKHRALRGLVDYNNDTPKLHCIEDHAVDALERFPDLLLMIEEWVEQFHQTEKKRVENRVRFIKDAFKRAESASKKRAAVNDSTLMVQSRRTKKPRGGYKPKNV
;
A
#
# COMPACT_ATOMS: atom_id res chain seq x y z
N MET A 1 18.03 -1.45 18.76
CA MET A 1 17.91 -2.89 18.40
C MET A 1 16.43 -3.25 18.35
N ALA A 2 16.00 -4.12 17.43
CA ALA A 2 14.60 -4.59 17.42
C ALA A 2 14.32 -5.38 18.70
N ASP A 3 13.32 -4.96 19.47
CA ASP A 3 12.91 -5.62 20.70
C ASP A 3 12.46 -7.06 20.38
N SER A 4 13.29 -8.02 20.77
CA SER A 4 13.06 -9.46 20.55
C SER A 4 11.81 -9.98 21.27
N ASN A 5 11.27 -9.21 22.22
CA ASN A 5 10.09 -9.58 22.99
C ASN A 5 8.78 -9.10 22.37
N ALA A 6 8.84 -8.24 21.33
CA ALA A 6 7.64 -7.74 20.65
C ALA A 6 7.06 -8.78 19.66
N LYS A 7 5.82 -9.23 19.90
CA LYS A 7 5.08 -10.14 19.01
C LYS A 7 3.96 -9.43 18.24
N GLY A 8 3.62 -9.97 17.07
CA GLY A 8 2.47 -9.51 16.26
C GLY A 8 2.63 -8.10 15.68
N ALA A 9 1.55 -7.32 15.69
CA ALA A 9 1.51 -5.95 15.18
C ALA A 9 2.45 -4.97 15.91
N LYS A 10 3.00 -5.36 17.07
CA LYS A 10 4.03 -4.58 17.80
C LYS A 10 5.44 -4.74 17.21
N ARG A 11 5.63 -5.64 16.24
CA ARG A 11 6.90 -5.86 15.51
C ARG A 11 6.90 -5.16 14.14
N LEU A 12 6.39 -3.93 14.08
CA LEU A 12 6.51 -3.09 12.90
C LEU A 12 7.92 -2.48 12.91
N GLY A 13 8.74 -2.83 11.91
CA GLY A 13 10.15 -2.43 11.82
C GLY A 13 11.07 -3.57 11.37
N VAL A 14 12.37 -3.38 11.56
CA VAL A 14 13.46 -4.30 11.18
C VAL A 14 13.21 -5.71 11.75
N LYS A 15 12.73 -6.63 10.90
CA LYS A 15 12.32 -7.99 11.32
C LYS A 15 13.51 -8.91 11.61
N ARG A 16 14.68 -8.61 11.06
CA ARG A 16 15.93 -9.36 11.21
C ARG A 16 17.08 -8.37 11.19
N ARG A 17 18.18 -8.69 11.88
CA ARG A 17 19.40 -7.88 11.75
C ARG A 17 19.74 -7.72 10.26
N PRO A 18 20.21 -6.54 9.83
CA PRO A 18 20.71 -6.38 8.47
C PRO A 18 21.77 -7.45 8.20
N TYR A 19 21.76 -7.99 6.98
CA TYR A 19 22.75 -9.01 6.57
C TYR A 19 24.18 -8.48 6.71
N PHE A 20 24.36 -7.17 6.53
CA PHE A 20 25.65 -6.47 6.66
C PHE A 20 25.52 -5.39 7.74
N PRO A 21 25.58 -5.76 9.03
CA PRO A 21 25.34 -4.83 10.14
C PRO A 21 26.44 -3.77 10.33
N TRP A 22 27.56 -3.90 9.63
CA TRP A 22 28.67 -2.95 9.64
C TRP A 22 28.54 -1.85 8.58
N ILE A 23 27.54 -1.91 7.69
CA ILE A 23 27.27 -0.82 6.75
C ILE A 23 26.40 0.22 7.48
N PRO A 24 26.89 1.45 7.69
CA PRO A 24 26.09 2.53 8.25
C PRO A 24 24.84 2.80 7.43
N VAL A 25 23.75 3.23 8.07
CA VAL A 25 22.47 3.49 7.38
C VAL A 25 22.63 4.57 6.33
N GLU A 26 23.45 5.60 6.59
CA GLU A 26 23.75 6.66 5.62
C GLU A 26 24.48 6.17 4.35
N ASN A 27 25.00 4.94 4.34
CA ASN A 27 25.69 4.35 3.20
C ASN A 27 24.78 3.40 2.39
N TYR A 28 23.48 3.31 2.72
CA TYR A 28 22.51 2.62 1.88
C TYR A 28 22.06 3.50 0.72
N ILE A 29 22.05 2.95 -0.48
CA ILE A 29 21.57 3.65 -1.68
C ILE A 29 20.07 3.90 -1.56
N LEU A 30 19.66 5.14 -1.82
CA LEU A 30 18.25 5.53 -1.86
C LEU A 30 17.54 4.81 -3.02
N PRO A 31 16.49 4.01 -2.78
CA PRO A 31 15.84 3.22 -3.83
C PRO A 31 14.85 4.09 -4.63
N VAL A 32 15.36 5.03 -5.44
CA VAL A 32 14.57 6.07 -6.12
C VAL A 32 13.40 5.48 -6.93
N LEU A 33 13.61 4.36 -7.62
CA LEU A 33 12.55 3.70 -8.40
C LEU A 33 11.43 3.18 -7.49
N HIS A 34 11.75 2.47 -6.40
CA HIS A 34 10.72 1.99 -5.47
C HIS A 34 10.03 3.11 -4.68
N LEU A 35 10.73 4.22 -4.42
CA LEU A 35 10.13 5.42 -3.85
C LEU A 35 9.09 6.00 -4.81
N CYS A 36 9.45 6.20 -6.09
CA CYS A 36 8.53 6.65 -7.13
C CYS A 36 7.31 5.71 -7.26
N ILE A 37 7.55 4.40 -7.34
CA ILE A 37 6.48 3.39 -7.44
C ILE A 37 5.55 3.45 -6.23
N GLY A 38 6.10 3.50 -5.02
CA GLY A 38 5.31 3.49 -3.81
C GLY A 38 4.51 4.77 -3.60
N LEU A 39 5.18 5.92 -3.67
CA LEU A 39 4.54 7.22 -3.43
C LEU A 39 3.55 7.57 -4.53
N GLY A 40 3.90 7.33 -5.80
CA GLY A 40 3.00 7.55 -6.91
C GLY A 40 1.74 6.70 -6.84
N ASN A 41 1.86 5.39 -6.57
CA ASN A 41 0.67 4.55 -6.42
C ASN A 41 -0.18 4.92 -5.21
N ASN A 42 0.43 5.31 -4.07
CA ASN A 42 -0.34 5.78 -2.91
C ASN A 42 -1.21 6.99 -3.28
N VAL A 43 -0.65 7.96 -4.00
CA VAL A 43 -1.38 9.16 -4.45
C VAL A 43 -2.57 8.78 -5.34
N ILE A 44 -2.38 7.85 -6.28
CA ILE A 44 -3.47 7.36 -7.14
C ILE A 44 -4.53 6.57 -6.34
N ASP A 45 -4.11 5.78 -5.35
CA ASP A 45 -5.05 5.05 -4.49
C ASP A 45 -5.87 6.02 -3.62
N TYR A 46 -5.25 7.07 -3.08
CA TYR A 46 -5.94 8.13 -2.33
C TYR A 46 -6.97 8.85 -3.21
N PHE A 47 -6.62 9.17 -4.46
CA PHE A 47 -7.57 9.72 -5.41
C PHE A 47 -8.77 8.80 -5.61
N GLY A 48 -8.54 7.51 -5.88
CA GLY A 48 -9.64 6.56 -6.07
C GLY A 48 -10.52 6.42 -4.83
N HIS A 49 -9.92 6.48 -3.64
CA HIS A 49 -10.68 6.52 -2.39
C HIS A 49 -11.53 7.79 -2.29
N LEU A 50 -10.97 8.98 -2.55
CA LEU A 50 -11.71 10.24 -2.51
C LEU A 50 -12.86 10.25 -3.51
N VAL A 51 -12.65 9.77 -4.74
CA VAL A 51 -13.70 9.66 -5.75
C VAL A 51 -14.86 8.81 -5.24
N GLU A 52 -14.60 7.57 -4.82
CA GLU A 52 -15.64 6.65 -4.33
C GLU A 52 -16.35 7.17 -3.06
N TRP A 53 -15.58 7.72 -2.13
CA TRP A 53 -16.11 8.10 -0.83
C TRP A 53 -16.70 9.48 -0.78
N THR A 54 -16.36 10.40 -1.68
CA THR A 54 -16.76 11.81 -1.52
C THR A 54 -17.42 12.40 -2.75
N LEU A 55 -17.19 11.83 -3.93
CA LEU A 55 -17.64 12.44 -5.19
C LEU A 55 -18.75 11.66 -5.87
N THR A 56 -18.66 10.33 -5.89
CA THR A 56 -19.58 9.51 -6.68
C THR A 56 -20.89 9.22 -5.96
N LYS A 57 -21.98 9.15 -6.73
CA LYS A 57 -23.28 8.69 -6.22
C LYS A 57 -23.22 7.22 -5.81
N LEU A 58 -23.49 6.96 -4.54
CA LEU A 58 -23.58 5.62 -3.97
C LEU A 58 -25.04 5.16 -3.91
N SER A 59 -25.27 3.85 -3.92
CA SER A 59 -26.59 3.31 -3.56
C SER A 59 -26.91 3.60 -2.09
N ASP A 60 -28.20 3.59 -1.73
CA ASP A 60 -28.63 3.85 -0.34
C ASP A 60 -28.02 2.84 0.64
N GLU A 61 -27.86 1.59 0.23
CA GLU A 61 -27.23 0.54 1.03
C GLU A 61 -25.75 0.85 1.30
N GLU A 62 -24.99 1.20 0.24
CA GLU A 62 -23.58 1.58 0.35
C GLU A 62 -23.39 2.84 1.18
N ARG A 63 -24.27 3.83 1.01
CA ARG A 63 -24.29 5.06 1.81
C ARG A 63 -24.52 4.72 3.29
N GLY A 64 -25.43 3.78 3.58
CA GLY A 64 -25.65 3.25 4.93
C GLY A 64 -24.40 2.62 5.53
N TRP A 65 -23.73 1.73 4.79
CA TRP A 65 -22.48 1.10 5.24
C TRP A 65 -21.39 2.13 5.51
N LYS A 66 -21.22 3.09 4.59
CA LYS A 66 -20.24 4.16 4.68
C LYS A 66 -20.47 5.03 5.91
N ASN A 67 -21.69 5.52 6.11
CA ASN A 67 -22.04 6.36 7.26
C ASN A 67 -21.79 5.61 8.58
N ARG A 68 -22.11 4.30 8.61
CA ARG A 68 -21.85 3.46 9.78
C ARG A 68 -20.36 3.28 10.05
N VAL A 69 -19.54 3.05 9.03
CA VAL A 69 -18.07 2.98 9.17
C VAL A 69 -17.51 4.30 9.72
N VAL A 70 -17.96 5.45 9.19
CA VAL A 70 -17.52 6.77 9.66
C VAL A 70 -17.88 6.97 11.14
N ALA A 71 -19.09 6.59 11.57
CA ALA A 71 -19.49 6.67 12.98
C ALA A 71 -18.65 5.74 13.88
N LEU A 72 -18.36 4.52 13.41
CA LEU A 72 -17.53 3.55 14.11
C LEU A 72 -16.10 4.09 14.32
N ASP A 73 -15.51 4.70 13.28
CA ASP A 73 -14.13 5.20 13.30
C ASP A 73 -13.96 6.50 14.09
N ARG A 74 -14.91 7.43 13.98
CA ARG A 74 -14.79 8.74 14.66
C ARG A 74 -15.01 8.64 16.16
N GLU A 75 -15.96 7.82 16.59
CA GLU A 75 -16.51 7.95 17.93
C GLU A 75 -16.60 6.60 18.65
N LEU A 76 -17.34 5.63 18.11
CA LEU A 76 -17.77 4.48 18.90
C LEU A 76 -16.62 3.55 19.30
N ILE A 77 -15.70 3.25 18.38
CA ILE A 77 -14.55 2.37 18.70
C ILE A 77 -13.60 3.07 19.67
N GLN A 78 -13.41 4.38 19.51
CA GLN A 78 -12.52 5.17 20.36
C GLN A 78 -13.09 5.30 21.78
N GLN A 79 -14.39 5.62 21.93
CA GLN A 79 -15.08 5.63 23.22
C GLN A 79 -14.95 4.29 23.96
N LYS A 80 -15.15 3.15 23.27
CA LYS A 80 -14.97 1.83 23.91
C LYS A 80 -13.51 1.52 24.23
N ARG A 81 -12.56 2.04 23.45
CA ARG A 81 -11.13 1.93 23.76
C ARG A 81 -10.79 2.73 25.01
N ASP A 82 -11.33 3.92 25.16
CA ASP A 82 -11.09 4.80 26.29
C ASP A 82 -11.73 4.24 27.56
N ALA A 83 -12.96 3.73 27.50
CA ALA A 83 -13.58 3.02 28.62
C ALA A 83 -12.74 1.83 29.11
N VAL A 84 -12.12 1.06 28.19
CA VAL A 84 -11.20 -0.03 28.56
C VAL A 84 -9.93 0.51 29.23
N ASN A 85 -9.40 1.64 28.78
CA ASN A 85 -8.20 2.25 29.35
C ASN A 85 -8.47 2.88 30.72
N GLU A 86 -9.61 3.57 30.87
CA GLU A 86 -10.09 4.14 32.13
C GLU A 86 -10.34 3.04 33.17
N TRP A 87 -11.02 1.95 32.79
CA TRP A 87 -11.22 0.81 33.68
C TRP A 87 -9.89 0.21 34.14
N LYS A 88 -8.90 0.08 33.24
CA LYS A 88 -7.55 -0.38 33.62
C LYS A 88 -6.85 0.57 34.60
N ALA A 89 -7.06 1.87 34.46
CA ALA A 89 -6.49 2.89 35.34
C ALA A 89 -7.20 2.97 36.71
N SER A 90 -8.44 2.51 36.79
CA SER A 90 -9.24 2.47 38.02
C SER A 90 -8.66 1.55 39.10
N THR A 91 -9.16 1.68 40.33
CA THR A 91 -8.82 0.78 41.45
C THR A 91 -9.11 -0.68 41.11
N ARG A 92 -10.26 -0.97 40.48
CA ARG A 92 -10.63 -2.34 40.05
C ARG A 92 -9.65 -2.91 39.03
N GLY A 93 -9.22 -2.10 38.06
CA GLY A 93 -8.24 -2.50 37.05
C GLY A 93 -6.85 -2.78 37.60
N LYS A 94 -6.40 -1.95 38.54
CA LYS A 94 -5.14 -2.16 39.28
C LYS A 94 -5.21 -3.41 40.14
N GLN A 95 -6.31 -3.61 40.86
CA GLN A 95 -6.56 -4.79 41.68
C GLN A 95 -6.52 -6.08 40.86
N ARG A 96 -7.18 -6.10 39.69
CA ARG A 96 -7.11 -7.23 38.76
C ARG A 96 -5.67 -7.55 38.34
N THR A 97 -4.88 -6.51 38.08
CA THR A 97 -3.48 -6.68 37.65
C THR A 97 -2.61 -7.20 38.79
N ALA A 98 -2.84 -6.73 40.02
CA ALA A 98 -2.20 -7.25 41.23
C ALA A 98 -2.54 -8.73 41.44
N LEU A 99 -3.82 -9.12 41.37
CA LEU A 99 -4.27 -10.51 41.49
C LEU A 99 -3.70 -11.40 40.38
N MET A 100 -3.64 -10.91 39.14
CA MET A 100 -2.99 -11.64 38.03
C MET A 100 -1.49 -11.85 38.26
N ALA A 101 -0.78 -10.87 38.83
CA ALA A 101 0.63 -11.00 39.19
C ALA A 101 0.81 -11.97 40.36
N LEU A 102 -0.05 -11.88 41.37
CA LEU A 102 -0.05 -12.77 42.53
C LEU A 102 -0.30 -14.22 42.11
N ARG A 103 -1.26 -14.46 41.23
CA ARG A 103 -1.53 -15.78 40.64
C ARG A 103 -0.31 -16.36 39.97
N ARG A 104 0.46 -15.56 39.23
CA ARG A 104 1.71 -16.01 38.58
C ARG A 104 2.78 -16.35 39.60
N ASN A 105 2.96 -15.52 40.63
CA ASN A 105 3.97 -15.73 41.66
C ASN A 105 3.67 -16.96 42.54
N ARG A 106 2.39 -17.23 42.83
CA ARG A 106 1.95 -18.36 43.65
C ARG A 106 1.61 -19.62 42.86
N ALA A 107 1.72 -19.59 41.52
CA ALA A 107 1.29 -20.70 40.65
C ALA A 107 2.00 -22.04 40.95
N GLN A 108 3.20 -22.01 41.53
CA GLN A 108 4.00 -23.20 41.83
C GLN A 108 3.91 -23.64 43.30
N THR A 109 3.22 -22.89 44.17
CA THR A 109 3.16 -23.18 45.61
C THR A 109 1.74 -23.48 46.07
N VAL A 110 0.92 -22.45 46.27
CA VAL A 110 -0.41 -22.56 46.89
C VAL A 110 -1.52 -22.05 45.97
N GLY A 111 -1.18 -21.34 44.89
CA GLY A 111 -2.16 -20.68 44.03
C GLY A 111 -2.79 -19.44 44.69
N LEU A 112 -3.94 -19.00 44.16
CA LEU A 112 -4.77 -17.97 44.79
C LEU A 112 -5.68 -18.61 45.85
N LEU A 113 -5.98 -17.85 46.90
CA LEU A 113 -7.01 -18.22 47.87
C LEU A 113 -8.41 -18.24 47.21
N PRO A 114 -9.41 -18.94 47.78
CA PRO A 114 -10.75 -19.01 47.20
C PRO A 114 -11.39 -17.64 46.94
N ASN A 115 -11.32 -16.73 47.92
CA ASN A 115 -11.82 -15.36 47.79
C ASN A 115 -11.05 -14.54 46.72
N GLU A 116 -9.72 -14.67 46.64
CA GLU A 116 -8.90 -14.02 45.61
C GLU A 116 -9.23 -14.56 44.20
N THR A 117 -9.62 -15.84 44.12
CA THR A 117 -10.00 -16.50 42.87
C THR A 117 -11.35 -16.01 42.38
N GLU A 118 -12.34 -15.91 43.28
CA GLU A 118 -13.67 -15.35 42.98
C GLU A 118 -13.56 -13.89 42.56
N GLU A 119 -12.84 -13.06 43.32
CA GLU A 119 -12.63 -11.65 42.99
C GLU A 119 -11.94 -11.48 41.63
N LEU A 120 -10.91 -12.29 41.34
CA LEU A 120 -10.24 -12.24 40.04
C LEU A 120 -11.20 -12.66 38.91
N ALA A 121 -12.06 -13.67 39.12
CA ALA A 121 -13.03 -14.11 38.13
C ALA A 121 -14.07 -13.02 37.81
N GLU A 122 -14.57 -12.31 38.82
CA GLU A 122 -15.48 -11.18 38.65
C GLU A 122 -14.82 -10.04 37.86
N LEU A 123 -13.60 -9.64 38.25
CA LEU A 123 -12.84 -8.59 37.57
C LEU A 123 -12.45 -8.98 36.14
N ASP A 124 -12.14 -10.26 35.90
CA ASP A 124 -11.91 -10.80 34.57
C ASP A 124 -13.17 -10.75 33.71
N ALA A 125 -14.34 -11.07 34.28
CA ALA A 125 -15.61 -11.01 33.58
C ALA A 125 -15.95 -9.57 33.16
N GLU A 126 -15.81 -8.59 34.07
CA GLU A 126 -16.00 -7.17 33.76
C GLU A 126 -15.06 -6.68 32.65
N PHE A 127 -13.76 -6.96 32.80
CA PHE A 127 -12.76 -6.57 31.80
C PHE A 127 -13.03 -7.20 30.43
N THR A 128 -13.45 -8.47 30.43
CA THR A 128 -13.78 -9.21 29.21
C THR A 128 -15.03 -8.64 28.55
N ALA A 129 -16.06 -8.27 29.31
CA ALA A 129 -17.27 -7.65 28.77
C ALA A 129 -16.97 -6.31 28.07
N LEU A 130 -16.14 -5.45 28.69
CA LEU A 130 -15.69 -4.19 28.08
C LEU A 130 -14.87 -4.43 26.80
N GLY A 131 -13.98 -5.42 26.82
CA GLY A 131 -13.20 -5.83 25.66
C GLY A 131 -14.08 -6.36 24.51
N LYS A 132 -15.08 -7.19 24.84
CA LYS A 132 -16.00 -7.82 23.89
C LYS A 132 -16.80 -6.77 23.13
N ALA A 133 -17.38 -5.78 23.81
CA ALA A 133 -18.14 -4.71 23.16
C ALA A 133 -17.29 -3.91 22.14
N ARG A 134 -16.03 -3.62 22.47
CA ARG A 134 -15.09 -2.98 21.52
C ARG A 134 -14.80 -3.89 20.32
N ASP A 135 -14.56 -5.17 20.58
CA ASP A 135 -14.14 -6.12 19.54
C ASP A 135 -15.30 -6.48 18.60
N GLU A 136 -16.54 -6.46 19.08
CA GLU A 136 -17.77 -6.53 18.27
C GLU A 136 -17.86 -5.36 17.30
N LEU A 137 -17.65 -4.12 17.76
CA LEU A 137 -17.65 -2.94 16.88
C LEU A 137 -16.52 -2.99 15.84
N LYS A 138 -15.34 -3.50 16.22
CA LYS A 138 -14.24 -3.73 15.26
C LYS A 138 -14.59 -4.79 14.22
N SER A 139 -15.26 -5.85 14.64
CA SER A 139 -15.74 -6.92 13.74
C SER A 139 -16.80 -6.38 12.78
N GLU A 140 -17.76 -5.60 13.29
CA GLU A 140 -18.78 -4.92 12.48
C GLU A 140 -18.12 -4.01 11.43
N ARG A 141 -17.20 -3.13 11.86
CA ARG A 141 -16.43 -2.27 10.95
C ARG A 141 -15.74 -3.07 9.86
N LYS A 142 -15.07 -4.15 10.22
CA LYS A 142 -14.38 -5.02 9.27
C LYS A 142 -15.35 -5.60 8.24
N ASN A 143 -16.49 -6.12 8.68
CA ASN A 143 -17.51 -6.69 7.81
C ASN A 143 -18.10 -5.64 6.85
N LEU A 144 -18.37 -4.43 7.33
CA LEU A 144 -18.84 -3.32 6.49
C LEU A 144 -17.80 -2.91 5.45
N MET A 145 -16.53 -2.80 5.84
CA MET A 145 -15.43 -2.51 4.90
C MET A 145 -15.28 -3.60 3.84
N GLU A 146 -15.50 -4.88 4.18
CA GLU A 146 -15.51 -5.97 3.20
C GLU A 146 -16.67 -5.84 2.20
N LYS A 147 -17.85 -5.39 2.64
CA LYS A 147 -18.98 -5.11 1.74
C LYS A 147 -18.69 -3.93 0.81
N ILE A 148 -18.15 -2.84 1.35
CA ILE A 148 -17.73 -1.66 0.58
C ILE A 148 -16.67 -2.04 -0.46
N GLU A 149 -15.64 -2.79 -0.07
CA GLU A 149 -14.58 -3.19 -1.01
C GLU A 149 -15.12 -4.12 -2.11
N LYS A 150 -16.09 -5.00 -1.82
CA LYS A 150 -16.77 -5.78 -2.85
C LYS A 150 -17.52 -4.90 -3.86
N ALA A 151 -18.17 -3.83 -3.40
CA ALA A 151 -18.86 -2.90 -4.27
C ALA A 151 -17.88 -2.04 -5.11
N HIS A 152 -16.76 -1.61 -4.53
CA HIS A 152 -15.68 -0.98 -5.30
C HIS A 152 -15.10 -1.93 -6.34
N GLU A 153 -14.87 -3.19 -5.96
CA GLU A 153 -14.32 -4.20 -6.86
C GLU A 153 -15.28 -4.50 -8.02
N SER A 154 -16.60 -4.50 -7.79
CA SER A 154 -17.59 -4.65 -8.87
C SER A 154 -17.57 -3.46 -9.83
N ARG A 155 -17.29 -2.23 -9.37
CA ARG A 155 -17.07 -1.06 -10.26
C ARG A 155 -15.74 -1.09 -11.01
N ARG A 156 -14.69 -1.67 -10.41
CA ARG A 156 -13.36 -1.85 -11.02
C ARG A 156 -13.29 -3.02 -11.99
N LYS A 157 -14.08 -4.06 -11.75
CA LYS A 157 -14.20 -5.29 -12.56
C LYS A 157 -15.67 -5.60 -12.81
N PRO A 158 -16.36 -4.71 -13.53
CA PRO A 158 -17.77 -4.93 -13.78
C PRO A 158 -17.94 -6.10 -14.77
N PRO A 159 -19.13 -6.72 -14.82
CA PRO A 159 -19.50 -7.68 -15.85
C PRO A 159 -19.27 -7.12 -17.26
N LYS A 160 -19.09 -7.98 -18.28
CA LYS A 160 -18.69 -7.55 -19.64
C LYS A 160 -19.71 -6.62 -20.30
N GLU A 161 -20.96 -6.71 -19.88
CA GLU A 161 -22.11 -5.95 -20.35
C GLU A 161 -22.04 -4.49 -19.87
N VAL A 162 -21.42 -4.28 -18.70
CA VAL A 162 -21.22 -2.95 -18.12
C VAL A 162 -19.94 -2.35 -18.68
N THR A 163 -20.12 -1.45 -19.63
CA THR A 163 -19.01 -0.82 -20.37
C THR A 163 -18.60 0.54 -19.81
N ARG A 164 -19.35 1.08 -18.85
CA ARG A 164 -19.18 2.44 -18.34
C ARG A 164 -19.23 2.50 -16.82
N THR A 165 -18.05 2.61 -16.20
CA THR A 165 -17.86 3.04 -14.80
C THR A 165 -16.79 4.11 -14.80
N TRP A 166 -16.75 4.97 -13.78
CA TRP A 166 -15.72 6.00 -13.68
C TRP A 166 -14.30 5.38 -13.71
N TYR A 167 -14.10 4.19 -13.10
CA TYR A 167 -12.83 3.47 -13.16
C TYR A 167 -12.46 3.08 -14.60
N LEU A 168 -13.40 2.52 -15.38
CA LEU A 168 -13.12 2.13 -16.77
C LEU A 168 -12.78 3.33 -17.64
N LEU A 169 -13.44 4.46 -17.41
CA LEU A 169 -13.16 5.72 -18.12
C LEU A 169 -11.84 6.34 -17.66
N MET A 170 -11.51 6.29 -16.37
CA MET A 170 -10.21 6.73 -15.87
C MET A 170 -9.06 5.90 -16.48
N GLU A 171 -9.24 4.58 -16.59
CA GLU A 171 -8.28 3.71 -17.30
C GLU A 171 -8.18 4.04 -18.80
N ARG A 172 -9.25 4.57 -19.42
CA ARG A 172 -9.19 5.07 -20.80
C ARG A 172 -8.37 6.36 -20.88
N ILE A 173 -8.63 7.34 -20.01
CA ILE A 173 -7.85 8.59 -19.92
C ILE A 173 -6.34 8.27 -19.76
N TYR A 174 -6.00 7.34 -18.86
CA TYR A 174 -4.61 6.89 -18.73
C TYR A 174 -4.05 6.33 -20.04
N ARG A 175 -4.78 5.44 -20.73
CA ARG A 175 -4.34 4.84 -22.00
C ARG A 175 -4.18 5.88 -23.11
N ASP A 176 -5.07 6.85 -23.20
CA ASP A 176 -5.04 7.93 -24.19
C ASP A 176 -3.85 8.87 -23.93
N CYS A 177 -3.42 8.95 -22.67
CA CYS A 177 -2.17 9.57 -22.27
C CYS A 177 -0.93 8.67 -22.43
N GLY A 178 -1.04 7.47 -23.02
CA GLY A 178 0.07 6.53 -23.22
C GLY A 178 0.49 5.77 -21.95
N VAL A 179 -0.32 5.84 -20.89
CA VAL A 179 -0.07 5.20 -19.60
C VAL A 179 -0.81 3.87 -19.56
N LYS A 180 -0.10 2.78 -19.23
CA LYS A 180 -0.68 1.45 -19.09
C LYS A 180 -0.24 0.81 -17.77
N ARG A 181 -1.19 0.24 -17.03
CA ARG A 181 -0.89 -0.65 -15.90
C ARG A 181 -0.33 -1.96 -16.46
N GLU A 182 0.68 -2.49 -15.78
CA GLU A 182 1.30 -3.74 -16.19
C GLU A 182 0.70 -4.92 -15.43
N ASP A 183 0.44 -6.03 -16.13
CA ASP A 183 -0.26 -7.19 -15.58
C ASP A 183 0.42 -7.83 -14.36
N TYR A 184 1.74 -7.68 -14.24
CA TYR A 184 2.54 -8.37 -13.22
C TYR A 184 2.72 -7.57 -11.92
N HIS A 185 2.39 -6.27 -11.90
CA HIS A 185 2.43 -5.42 -10.71
C HIS A 185 1.11 -5.38 -9.92
N LYS A 186 0.29 -6.44 -10.00
CA LYS A 186 -1.03 -6.51 -9.35
C LYS A 186 -1.91 -5.28 -9.67
N ARG A 187 -1.84 -4.80 -10.92
CA ARG A 187 -2.54 -3.58 -11.39
C ARG A 187 -2.07 -2.28 -10.72
N LYS A 188 -0.89 -2.24 -10.12
CA LYS A 188 -0.20 -0.98 -9.80
C LYS A 188 0.53 -0.46 -11.02
N PHE A 189 0.77 0.84 -11.07
CA PHE A 189 1.63 1.43 -12.08
C PHE A 189 3.10 1.15 -11.73
N SER A 190 3.90 0.78 -12.72
CA SER A 190 5.35 0.71 -12.56
C SER A 190 5.98 2.11 -12.68
N GLY A 191 7.30 2.19 -12.54
CA GLY A 191 8.01 3.49 -12.50
C GLY A 191 7.79 4.33 -13.75
N ARG A 192 7.92 3.75 -14.95
CA ARG A 192 7.76 4.49 -16.21
C ARG A 192 6.33 5.06 -16.39
N PRO A 193 5.24 4.28 -16.24
CA PRO A 193 3.88 4.81 -16.22
C PRO A 193 3.66 5.92 -15.19
N LEU A 194 4.22 5.81 -13.98
CA LEU A 194 4.07 6.86 -12.95
C LEU A 194 4.80 8.17 -13.31
N LYS A 195 6.02 8.07 -13.85
CA LYS A 195 6.74 9.24 -14.39
C LYS A 195 5.88 9.94 -15.44
N GLU A 196 5.24 9.17 -16.31
CA GLU A 196 4.37 9.72 -17.35
C GLU A 196 3.06 10.31 -16.79
N ILE A 197 2.47 9.72 -15.75
CA ILE A 197 1.33 10.31 -15.03
C ILE A 197 1.71 11.65 -14.40
N MET A 198 2.88 11.74 -13.74
CA MET A 198 3.35 12.99 -13.14
C MET A 198 3.53 14.06 -14.21
N ARG A 199 4.19 13.71 -15.32
CA ARG A 199 4.44 14.61 -16.46
C ARG A 199 3.16 15.10 -17.15
N LYS A 200 2.15 14.23 -17.24
CA LYS A 200 0.86 14.53 -17.89
C LYS A 200 -0.27 14.80 -16.89
N SER A 201 0.06 15.13 -15.64
CA SER A 201 -0.92 15.21 -14.56
C SER A 201 -2.02 16.22 -14.88
N GLU A 202 -1.67 17.41 -15.37
CA GLU A 202 -2.64 18.44 -15.78
C GLU A 202 -3.66 17.92 -16.81
N LYS A 203 -3.18 17.31 -17.90
CA LYS A 203 -4.04 16.73 -18.93
C LYS A 203 -4.95 15.64 -18.36
N ILE A 204 -4.36 14.66 -17.67
CA ILE A 204 -5.07 13.50 -17.11
C ILE A 204 -6.19 13.94 -16.18
N PHE A 205 -5.88 14.84 -15.23
CA PHE A 205 -6.85 15.21 -14.21
C PHE A 205 -7.82 16.29 -14.67
N THR A 206 -7.51 17.06 -15.71
CA THR A 206 -8.50 17.93 -16.39
C THR A 206 -9.55 17.10 -17.12
N GLU A 207 -9.14 16.06 -17.86
CA GLU A 207 -10.06 15.09 -18.47
C GLU A 207 -10.86 14.33 -17.39
N ALA A 208 -10.21 13.99 -16.27
CA ALA A 208 -10.89 13.35 -15.14
C ALA A 208 -11.97 14.25 -14.52
N LYS A 209 -11.75 15.57 -14.38
CA LYS A 209 -12.79 16.50 -13.90
C LYS A 209 -14.06 16.39 -14.73
N GLN A 210 -13.92 16.47 -16.05
CA GLN A 210 -15.05 16.39 -16.98
C GLN A 210 -15.77 15.05 -16.86
N MET A 211 -15.01 13.95 -16.82
CA MET A 211 -15.54 12.60 -16.69
C MET A 211 -16.27 12.38 -15.36
N LEU A 212 -15.72 12.86 -14.24
CA LEU A 212 -16.30 12.64 -12.90
C LEU A 212 -17.65 13.34 -12.70
N ARG A 213 -17.92 14.42 -13.43
CA ARG A 213 -19.23 15.10 -13.41
C ARG A 213 -20.36 14.23 -13.92
N GLU A 214 -20.08 13.16 -14.67
CA GLU A 214 -21.08 12.17 -15.09
C GLU A 214 -21.50 11.21 -13.97
N PHE A 215 -20.68 11.06 -12.92
CA PHE A 215 -20.87 10.08 -11.84
C PHE A 215 -21.13 10.73 -10.48
N LYS A 216 -21.23 12.06 -10.46
CA LYS A 216 -21.31 12.85 -9.23
C LYS A 216 -22.57 12.54 -8.42
N ASP A 217 -22.47 12.69 -7.10
CA ASP A 217 -23.64 12.70 -6.22
C ASP A 217 -24.23 14.12 -6.17
N ASP A 218 -25.25 14.39 -7.00
CA ASP A 218 -25.93 15.69 -7.06
C ASP A 218 -26.62 16.09 -5.74
N SER A 219 -26.76 15.17 -4.77
CA SER A 219 -27.26 15.53 -3.43
C SER A 219 -26.22 16.24 -2.56
N ILE A 220 -24.97 16.33 -3.01
CA ILE A 220 -23.90 16.99 -2.27
C ILE A 220 -23.77 18.45 -2.70
N ASP A 221 -23.95 19.37 -1.76
CA ASP A 221 -23.74 20.79 -2.00
C ASP A 221 -22.31 21.08 -2.49
N GLY A 222 -22.22 21.87 -3.55
CA GLY A 222 -20.96 22.28 -4.18
C GLY A 222 -20.16 21.12 -4.78
N ILE A 223 -20.81 20.03 -5.19
CA ILE A 223 -20.12 18.83 -5.69
C ILE A 223 -19.16 19.09 -6.85
N ASP A 224 -19.52 19.97 -7.79
CA ASP A 224 -18.64 20.30 -8.93
C ASP A 224 -17.36 21.00 -8.46
N ALA A 225 -17.46 21.92 -7.50
CA ALA A 225 -16.30 22.58 -6.89
C ALA A 225 -15.43 21.59 -6.10
N LYS A 226 -16.04 20.56 -5.47
CA LYS A 226 -15.30 19.48 -4.79
C LYS A 226 -14.54 18.60 -5.79
N ILE A 227 -15.15 18.27 -6.93
CA ILE A 227 -14.49 17.55 -8.02
C ILE A 227 -13.29 18.35 -8.52
N ASP A 228 -13.49 19.64 -8.78
CA ASP A 228 -12.43 20.52 -9.26
C ASP A 228 -11.27 20.58 -8.25
N ASN A 229 -11.56 20.79 -6.96
CA ASN A 229 -10.58 20.84 -5.89
C ASN A 229 -9.78 19.53 -5.76
N VAL A 230 -10.44 18.37 -5.76
CA VAL A 230 -9.75 17.06 -5.69
C VAL A 230 -8.80 16.89 -6.87
N CYS A 231 -9.26 17.15 -8.10
CA CYS A 231 -8.43 17.02 -9.29
C CYS A 231 -7.29 18.05 -9.33
N ASP A 232 -7.51 19.30 -8.92
CA ASP A 232 -6.47 20.34 -8.86
C ASP A 232 -5.40 20.00 -7.82
N ASN A 233 -5.80 19.46 -6.67
CA ASN A 233 -4.85 18.95 -5.68
C ASN A 233 -4.00 17.81 -6.24
N MET A 234 -4.60 16.92 -7.05
CA MET A 234 -3.85 15.84 -7.71
C MET A 234 -2.84 16.39 -8.72
N ILE A 235 -3.22 17.35 -9.55
CA ILE A 235 -2.31 18.03 -10.51
C ILE A 235 -1.14 18.66 -9.74
N SER A 236 -1.46 19.45 -8.73
CA SER A 236 -0.49 20.18 -7.91
C SER A 236 0.48 19.24 -7.19
N LEU A 237 -0.02 18.15 -6.60
CA LEU A 237 0.78 17.15 -5.89
C LEU A 237 1.66 16.34 -6.83
N LEU A 238 1.10 15.78 -7.91
CA LEU A 238 1.84 14.96 -8.85
C LEU A 238 2.89 15.77 -9.62
N SER A 239 2.62 17.03 -9.92
CA SER A 239 3.62 17.95 -10.47
C SER A 239 4.76 18.20 -9.48
N SER A 240 4.45 18.36 -8.19
CA SER A 240 5.48 18.55 -7.15
C SER A 240 6.36 17.30 -7.01
N TRP A 241 5.76 16.10 -6.97
CA TRP A 241 6.54 14.86 -7.02
C TRP A 241 7.33 14.69 -8.31
N GLY A 242 6.78 15.12 -9.45
CA GLY A 242 7.46 15.13 -10.73
C GLY A 242 8.78 15.91 -10.69
N LYS A 243 8.78 17.11 -10.08
CA LYS A 243 10.00 17.91 -9.87
C LYS A 243 11.02 17.18 -9.01
N VAL A 244 10.61 16.68 -7.85
CA VAL A 244 11.47 15.92 -6.92
C VAL A 244 12.14 14.74 -7.63
N PHE A 245 11.37 13.90 -8.31
CA PHE A 245 11.94 12.75 -8.99
C PHE A 245 12.79 13.15 -10.19
N ASN A 246 12.44 14.22 -10.93
CA ASN A 246 13.25 14.71 -12.04
C ASN A 246 14.65 15.11 -11.55
N THR A 247 14.77 15.80 -10.43
CA THR A 247 16.07 16.14 -9.84
C THR A 247 16.83 14.91 -9.37
N LEU A 248 16.16 13.95 -8.70
CA LEU A 248 16.81 12.70 -8.27
C LEU A 248 17.31 11.82 -9.43
N TYR A 249 16.70 11.95 -10.62
CA TYR A 249 17.15 11.27 -11.83
C TYR A 249 18.12 12.12 -12.68
N SER A 250 18.49 13.32 -12.23
CA SER A 250 19.44 14.17 -12.95
C SER A 250 20.85 13.64 -12.84
N LYS A 251 21.59 13.63 -13.95
CA LYS A 251 22.97 13.11 -13.99
C LYS A 251 23.96 14.01 -13.26
N ASP A 252 23.75 15.32 -13.32
CA ASP A 252 24.63 16.32 -12.73
C ASP A 252 23.78 17.52 -12.27
N PRO A 253 23.09 17.40 -11.12
CA PRO A 253 22.27 18.47 -10.59
C PRO A 253 23.15 19.64 -10.15
N SER A 254 22.85 20.84 -10.67
CA SER A 254 23.52 22.09 -10.31
C SER A 254 23.32 22.45 -8.83
N GLN A 255 24.07 23.43 -8.33
CA GLN A 255 23.87 23.90 -6.94
C GLN A 255 22.49 24.54 -6.77
N GLU A 256 22.00 25.24 -7.80
CA GLU A 256 20.64 25.76 -7.86
C GLU A 256 19.61 24.63 -7.82
N ASP A 257 19.82 23.54 -8.57
CA ASP A 257 18.93 22.37 -8.54
C ASP A 257 18.88 21.74 -7.14
N LYS A 258 20.03 21.64 -6.45
CA LYS A 258 20.11 21.09 -5.08
C LYS A 258 19.42 21.99 -4.06
N ALA A 259 19.58 23.31 -4.17
CA ALA A 259 18.87 24.26 -3.31
C ALA A 259 17.36 24.22 -3.53
N GLN A 260 16.92 24.16 -4.80
CA GLN A 260 15.50 24.07 -5.15
C GLN A 260 14.89 22.72 -4.77
N PHE A 261 15.70 21.64 -4.79
CA PHE A 261 15.26 20.29 -4.46
C PHE A 261 14.62 20.21 -3.07
N LYS A 262 15.24 20.83 -2.05
CA LYS A 262 14.70 20.84 -0.68
C LYS A 262 13.30 21.46 -0.63
N ILE A 263 13.13 22.61 -1.31
CA ILE A 263 11.86 23.35 -1.37
C ILE A 263 10.78 22.52 -2.06
N ASP A 264 11.13 21.89 -3.18
CA ASP A 264 10.23 21.03 -3.94
C ASP A 264 9.85 19.77 -3.15
N LEU A 265 10.81 19.16 -2.45
CA LEU A 265 10.59 18.01 -1.57
C LEU A 265 9.64 18.35 -0.42
N ASP A 266 9.91 19.42 0.32
CA ASP A 266 9.07 19.85 1.44
C ASP A 266 7.65 20.18 0.98
N THR A 267 7.52 20.78 -0.20
CA THR A 267 6.23 21.05 -0.83
C THR A 267 5.50 19.76 -1.22
N ALA A 268 6.18 18.81 -1.85
CA ALA A 268 5.59 17.54 -2.25
C ALA A 268 5.14 16.70 -1.04
N VAL A 269 5.98 16.62 0.00
CA VAL A 269 5.69 15.90 1.24
C VAL A 269 4.50 16.51 1.97
N ARG A 270 4.47 17.83 2.15
CA ARG A 270 3.35 18.54 2.79
C ARG A 270 2.03 18.30 2.05
N LYS A 271 2.03 18.42 0.72
CA LYS A 271 0.83 18.14 -0.10
C LYS A 271 0.43 16.66 -0.03
N HIS A 272 1.40 15.73 0.02
CA HIS A 272 1.14 14.30 0.17
C HIS A 272 0.44 13.99 1.50
N ARG A 273 0.97 14.54 2.61
CA ARG A 273 0.35 14.41 3.94
C ARG A 273 -1.04 15.03 3.99
N ALA A 274 -1.24 16.20 3.37
CA ALA A 274 -2.53 16.86 3.29
C ALA A 274 -3.58 16.00 2.56
N LEU A 275 -3.25 15.47 1.37
CA LEU A 275 -4.13 14.58 0.61
C LEU A 275 -4.45 13.31 1.42
N ARG A 276 -3.42 12.72 2.02
CA ARG A 276 -3.57 11.52 2.83
C ARG A 276 -4.48 11.74 4.04
N GLY A 277 -4.35 12.88 4.73
CA GLY A 277 -5.19 13.21 5.88
C GLY A 277 -6.68 13.27 5.57
N LEU A 278 -7.06 13.38 4.29
CA LEU A 278 -8.44 13.27 3.83
C LEU A 278 -8.94 11.82 3.69
N VAL A 279 -8.03 10.85 3.70
CA VAL A 279 -8.29 9.42 3.44
C VAL A 279 -8.04 8.55 4.66
N ASP A 280 -6.91 8.73 5.34
CA ASP A 280 -6.57 7.98 6.55
C ASP A 280 -5.81 8.81 7.60
N TYR A 281 -5.79 8.31 8.84
CA TYR A 281 -5.09 8.91 9.98
C TYR A 281 -3.83 8.11 10.37
N ASN A 282 -3.24 7.38 9.44
CA ASN A 282 -2.12 6.49 9.73
C ASN A 282 -0.80 7.28 9.84
N ASN A 283 0.24 6.67 10.43
CA ASN A 283 1.60 7.23 10.44
C ASN A 283 2.27 7.15 9.06
N ASP A 284 3.18 8.07 8.75
CA ASP A 284 3.90 8.12 7.47
C ASP A 284 4.43 6.77 7.01
N THR A 285 4.26 6.53 5.71
CA THR A 285 4.76 5.29 5.12
C THR A 285 6.29 5.31 5.18
N PRO A 286 6.95 4.16 5.37
CA PRO A 286 8.41 4.12 5.38
C PRO A 286 9.06 4.74 4.14
N LYS A 287 8.36 4.73 2.99
CA LYS A 287 8.84 5.37 1.75
C LYS A 287 8.76 6.89 1.80
N LEU A 288 7.72 7.46 2.42
CA LEU A 288 7.58 8.90 2.56
C LEU A 288 8.66 9.44 3.50
N HIS A 289 8.85 8.79 4.65
CA HIS A 289 9.95 9.09 5.56
C HIS A 289 11.32 8.94 4.89
N CYS A 290 11.54 7.84 4.16
CA CYS A 290 12.82 7.59 3.50
C CYS A 290 13.20 8.67 2.47
N ILE A 291 12.23 9.21 1.71
CA ILE A 291 12.53 10.28 0.77
C ILE A 291 12.68 11.64 1.47
N GLU A 292 11.89 11.91 2.50
CA GLU A 292 11.92 13.18 3.24
C GLU A 292 13.24 13.37 4.00
N ASP A 293 13.67 12.34 4.72
CA ASP A 293 14.78 12.46 5.67
C ASP A 293 16.14 12.11 5.06
N HIS A 294 16.17 11.46 3.89
CA HIS A 294 17.42 10.95 3.32
C HIS A 294 17.70 11.40 1.87
N ALA A 295 16.72 11.96 1.15
CA ALA A 295 16.97 12.29 -0.26
C ALA A 295 17.89 13.49 -0.46
N VAL A 296 17.87 14.46 0.45
CA VAL A 296 18.74 15.64 0.41
C VAL A 296 20.19 15.20 0.59
N ASP A 297 20.48 14.50 1.68
CA ASP A 297 21.82 13.96 1.96
C ASP A 297 22.32 13.06 0.82
N ALA A 298 21.45 12.23 0.25
CA ALA A 298 21.81 11.36 -0.87
C ALA A 298 22.17 12.15 -2.14
N LEU A 299 21.42 13.22 -2.44
CA LEU A 299 21.66 14.11 -3.58
C LEU A 299 22.96 14.92 -3.41
N GLU A 300 23.28 15.34 -2.18
CA GLU A 300 24.48 16.10 -1.88
C GLU A 300 25.74 15.24 -1.89
N ARG A 301 25.69 14.08 -1.23
CA ARG A 301 26.88 13.24 -1.00
C ARG A 301 27.15 12.28 -2.15
N PHE A 302 26.10 11.74 -2.78
CA PHE A 302 26.22 10.63 -3.72
C PHE A 302 25.28 10.78 -4.94
N PRO A 303 25.31 11.90 -5.69
CA PRO A 303 24.40 12.11 -6.82
C PRO A 303 24.49 11.00 -7.88
N ASP A 304 25.70 10.48 -8.14
CA ASP A 304 25.90 9.39 -9.11
C ASP A 304 25.24 8.06 -8.66
N LEU A 305 25.17 7.80 -7.36
CA LEU A 305 24.55 6.58 -6.83
C LEU A 305 23.02 6.61 -6.97
N LEU A 306 22.41 7.80 -7.06
CA LEU A 306 20.99 7.94 -7.36
C LEU A 306 20.65 7.46 -8.78
N LEU A 307 21.63 7.48 -9.69
CA LEU A 307 21.51 6.97 -11.05
C LEU A 307 21.76 5.47 -11.15
N MET A 308 22.27 4.82 -10.08
CA MET A 308 22.31 3.36 -9.95
C MET A 308 20.91 2.81 -9.65
N ILE A 309 19.96 3.20 -10.50
CA ILE A 309 18.54 2.93 -10.39
C ILE A 309 18.28 1.43 -10.55
N GLU A 310 17.29 0.95 -9.83
CA GLU A 310 16.89 -0.45 -9.77
C GLU A 310 16.21 -0.93 -11.06
N GLU A 311 16.30 -0.15 -12.16
CA GLU A 311 15.72 -0.49 -13.46
C GLU A 311 16.29 -1.79 -14.03
N TRP A 312 17.55 -2.14 -13.72
CA TRP A 312 18.12 -3.44 -14.09
C TRP A 312 17.46 -4.61 -13.32
N VAL A 313 17.11 -4.39 -12.04
CA VAL A 313 16.37 -5.37 -11.22
C VAL A 313 14.95 -5.54 -11.77
N GLU A 314 14.32 -4.43 -12.16
CA GLU A 314 12.98 -4.43 -12.73
C GLU A 314 12.96 -5.08 -14.13
N GLN A 315 13.97 -4.80 -14.96
CA GLN A 315 14.19 -5.49 -16.22
C GLN A 315 14.35 -6.99 -15.98
N PHE A 316 15.17 -7.40 -14.99
CA PHE A 316 15.30 -8.80 -14.59
C PHE A 316 13.95 -9.40 -14.17
N HIS A 317 13.11 -8.68 -13.42
CA HIS A 317 11.77 -9.13 -13.06
C HIS A 317 10.87 -9.35 -14.30
N GLN A 318 10.94 -8.46 -15.29
CA GLN A 318 10.15 -8.51 -16.52
C GLN A 318 10.61 -9.60 -17.50
N THR A 319 11.92 -9.78 -17.64
CA THR A 319 12.52 -10.68 -18.63
C THR A 319 12.87 -12.01 -17.98
N GLU A 320 14.00 -12.05 -17.28
CA GLU A 320 14.65 -13.25 -16.74
C GLU A 320 13.75 -13.98 -15.74
N LYS A 321 13.25 -13.29 -14.71
CA LYS A 321 12.45 -13.91 -13.65
C LYS A 321 11.20 -14.59 -14.20
N LYS A 322 10.48 -13.92 -15.10
CA LYS A 322 9.22 -14.43 -15.68
C LYS A 322 9.46 -15.48 -16.76
N ARG A 323 10.43 -15.26 -17.65
CA ARG A 323 10.66 -16.11 -18.82
C ARG A 323 11.55 -17.31 -18.52
N VAL A 324 12.41 -17.21 -17.52
CA VAL A 324 13.43 -18.20 -17.17
C VAL A 324 13.19 -18.75 -15.75
N GLU A 325 13.47 -17.96 -14.70
CA GLU A 325 13.51 -18.45 -13.31
C GLU A 325 12.21 -19.14 -12.88
N ASN A 326 11.07 -18.50 -13.11
CA ASN A 326 9.76 -19.05 -12.76
C ASN A 326 9.43 -20.36 -13.49
N ARG A 327 10.07 -20.62 -14.64
CA ARG A 327 9.86 -21.86 -15.41
C ARG A 327 10.75 -23.00 -14.93
N VAL A 328 11.82 -22.71 -14.19
CA VAL A 328 12.76 -23.72 -13.66
C VAL A 328 12.70 -23.85 -12.15
N ARG A 329 11.95 -22.99 -11.45
CA ARG A 329 11.85 -22.96 -9.97
C ARG A 329 11.46 -24.28 -9.31
N PHE A 330 10.78 -25.17 -10.03
CA PHE A 330 10.33 -26.47 -9.52
C PHE A 330 11.35 -27.60 -9.72
N ILE A 331 12.46 -27.34 -10.42
CA ILE A 331 13.57 -28.29 -10.58
C ILE A 331 14.34 -28.32 -9.27
N LYS A 332 14.22 -29.38 -8.47
CA LYS A 332 14.83 -29.45 -7.13
C LYS A 332 16.37 -29.44 -7.17
N ASP A 333 16.96 -30.18 -8.11
CA ASP A 333 18.40 -30.27 -8.30
C ASP A 333 19.00 -28.95 -8.80
N ALA A 334 20.04 -28.46 -8.13
CA ALA A 334 20.62 -27.15 -8.41
C ALA A 334 21.37 -27.10 -9.75
N PHE A 335 22.10 -28.16 -10.10
CA PHE A 335 22.86 -28.24 -11.34
C PHE A 335 21.92 -28.30 -12.55
N LYS A 336 20.91 -29.19 -12.52
CA LYS A 336 19.89 -29.30 -13.56
C LYS A 336 19.06 -28.01 -13.69
N ARG A 337 18.79 -27.33 -12.57
CA ARG A 337 18.10 -26.03 -12.59
C ARG A 337 18.95 -24.98 -13.30
N ALA A 338 20.24 -24.88 -12.98
CA ALA A 338 21.16 -23.95 -13.60
C ALA A 338 21.34 -24.22 -15.10
N GLU A 339 21.51 -25.48 -15.49
CA GLU A 339 21.62 -25.90 -16.89
C GLU A 339 20.35 -25.55 -17.67
N SER A 340 19.17 -25.86 -17.11
CA SER A 340 17.88 -25.54 -17.74
C SER A 340 17.63 -24.02 -17.83
N ALA A 341 18.03 -23.26 -16.80
CA ALA A 341 17.97 -21.81 -16.81
C ALA A 341 18.86 -21.24 -17.93
N SER A 342 20.10 -21.71 -18.02
CA SER A 342 21.07 -21.29 -19.05
C SER A 342 20.54 -21.53 -20.48
N LYS A 343 20.03 -22.73 -20.76
CA LYS A 343 19.41 -23.04 -22.07
C LYS A 343 18.24 -22.12 -22.39
N LYS A 344 17.40 -21.79 -21.39
CA LYS A 344 16.28 -20.86 -21.56
C LYS A 344 16.74 -19.42 -21.75
N ARG A 345 17.82 -18.96 -21.09
CA ARG A 345 18.40 -17.63 -21.31
C ARG A 345 18.94 -17.49 -22.72
N ALA A 346 19.75 -18.45 -23.17
CA ALA A 346 20.24 -18.50 -24.54
C ALA A 346 19.10 -18.41 -25.56
N ALA A 347 18.03 -19.18 -25.34
CA ALA A 347 16.85 -19.17 -26.21
C ALA A 347 16.01 -17.88 -26.14
N VAL A 348 16.13 -17.04 -25.08
CA VAL A 348 15.44 -15.74 -24.98
C VAL A 348 16.27 -14.63 -25.61
N ASN A 349 17.59 -14.72 -25.53
CA ASN A 349 18.53 -13.71 -26.04
C ASN A 349 18.82 -13.87 -27.54
N ASP A 350 18.58 -15.05 -28.10
CA ASP A 350 18.73 -15.32 -29.52
C ASP A 350 17.37 -15.37 -30.23
N SER A 351 17.13 -14.40 -31.12
CA SER A 351 15.89 -14.29 -31.88
C SER A 351 15.66 -15.47 -32.83
N THR A 352 16.73 -16.09 -33.35
CA THR A 352 16.63 -17.24 -34.25
C THR A 352 16.20 -18.50 -33.49
N LEU A 353 16.79 -18.74 -32.31
CA LEU A 353 16.38 -19.82 -31.40
C LEU A 353 14.96 -19.62 -30.85
N MET A 354 14.53 -18.36 -30.60
CA MET A 354 13.14 -18.07 -30.23
C MET A 354 12.14 -18.49 -31.32
N VAL A 355 12.43 -18.18 -32.58
CA VAL A 355 11.58 -18.54 -33.73
C VAL A 355 11.53 -20.06 -33.90
N GLN A 356 12.68 -20.74 -33.80
CA GLN A 356 12.76 -22.19 -33.87
C GLN A 356 11.98 -22.85 -32.72
N SER A 357 12.16 -22.40 -31.48
CA SER A 357 11.45 -22.90 -30.31
C SER A 357 9.93 -22.72 -30.41
N ARG A 358 9.46 -21.61 -31.03
CA ARG A 358 8.03 -21.38 -31.31
C ARG A 358 7.50 -22.34 -32.38
N ARG A 359 8.28 -22.60 -33.44
CA ARG A 359 7.92 -23.56 -34.51
C ARG A 359 7.87 -25.00 -34.01
N THR A 360 8.69 -25.36 -33.02
CA THR A 360 8.73 -26.70 -32.44
C THR A 360 7.74 -26.92 -31.29
N LYS A 361 6.94 -25.91 -30.91
CA LYS A 361 5.87 -26.11 -29.92
C LYS A 361 4.82 -27.04 -30.50
N LYS A 362 4.89 -28.33 -30.15
CA LYS A 362 3.78 -29.24 -30.35
C LYS A 362 2.56 -28.69 -29.59
N PRO A 363 1.35 -28.74 -30.18
CA PRO A 363 0.13 -28.47 -29.42
C PRO A 363 0.14 -29.32 -28.16
N ARG A 364 -0.27 -28.75 -27.02
CA ARG A 364 -0.57 -29.59 -25.86
C ARG A 364 -1.63 -30.57 -26.32
N GLY A 365 -1.28 -31.86 -26.37
CA GLY A 365 -2.23 -32.91 -26.73
C GLY A 365 -3.48 -32.76 -25.87
N GLY A 366 -4.65 -33.05 -26.46
CA GLY A 366 -5.92 -32.99 -25.76
C GLY A 366 -5.83 -33.70 -24.42
N TYR A 367 -6.41 -33.09 -23.38
CA TYR A 367 -6.48 -33.68 -22.06
C TYR A 367 -7.10 -35.08 -22.18
N LYS A 368 -6.31 -36.12 -21.92
CA LYS A 368 -6.84 -37.48 -21.79
C LYS A 368 -7.29 -37.63 -20.33
N PRO A 369 -8.61 -37.60 -20.04
CA PRO A 369 -9.07 -37.99 -18.71
C PRO A 369 -8.54 -39.38 -18.41
N LYS A 370 -8.11 -39.61 -17.17
CA LYS A 370 -7.78 -40.96 -16.72
C LYS A 370 -9.04 -41.81 -16.86
N ASN A 371 -8.95 -42.90 -17.60
CA ASN A 371 -9.98 -43.93 -17.58
C ASN A 371 -10.16 -44.36 -16.14
N VAL A 372 -11.41 -44.27 -15.66
CA VAL A 372 -11.84 -44.75 -14.34
C VAL A 372 -11.93 -46.27 -14.38
#